data_AF-A0A2N9YDV7-F1
#
_entry.id   AF-A0A2N9YDV7-F1
#
_cell.length_a   1.000
_cell.length_b   1.000
_cell.length_c   1.000
_cell.angle_alpha   90.00
_cell.angle_beta   90.00
_cell.angle_gamma   90.00
#
_symmetry.space_group_name_H-M   'P 1'
#
loop_
_entity.id
_entity.type
_entity.pdbx_description
1 polymer ?
#
loop_
_entity_poly.entity_id
_entity_poly.type
_entity_poly.pdbx_seq_one_letter_code
_entity_poly.pdbx_strand_id
1 'polypeptide(L)'
;MNILWIEDFGAEGEQKTMFQAIFKELLPSEVCDAVLNNNALDLADNPEDLTVFLEKLEKEAFFKNRVFHSIDLRGNYHGFTEICSKKVQDIDVVLLDLSLGADPESIRPSLKENGYERKKGGLYLYNYLIYSGFPKENICIFTGEAESLKEFVTACKTMLIPQDKKPNAFEKNTKGYNELRDWLKQQEQSRYLTLRRGIINACQFIKKHIKDSNENLQFQHFLKEKPDISELKANMADYLDTLEKFLPLIEPVNKEGDYKLFIRTLAHEWEDNASPKNLNLTTEDKCLSAFGWIMKCTRNWIAHNGLQQPFDEKSVAFLFIVAMRSMFKLEENVQGYETILFSLLTSAISATDMKKIIKNREIPLAQTFITARDELKSKTPEEKSFNEVLDTLNRKKANYDYIKGLHQIYWLTLPKATVTSDVPVKQQGDEWTCTTTYRLDELHSYGKKQFEKNPDSFLFHFSRHIYPYSF
;
A
#
# COMPACT_ATOMS: atom_id res chain seq x y z
N MET A 1 7.21 2.96 6.86
CA MET A 1 6.72 2.46 8.17
C MET A 1 6.43 3.63 9.08
N ASN A 2 5.57 3.44 10.08
CA ASN A 2 5.40 4.33 11.22
C ASN A 2 6.08 3.71 12.45
N ILE A 3 7.15 4.33 12.93
CA ILE A 3 8.02 3.83 13.99
C ILE A 3 7.77 4.65 15.24
N LEU A 4 7.40 3.98 16.32
CA LEU A 4 7.39 4.57 17.66
C LEU A 4 8.72 4.28 18.34
N TRP A 5 9.51 5.33 18.60
CA TRP A 5 10.73 5.26 19.40
C TRP A 5 10.46 5.82 20.78
N ILE A 6 10.66 4.98 21.80
CA ILE A 6 10.48 5.35 23.19
C ILE A 6 11.87 5.37 23.83
N GLU A 7 12.31 6.54 24.24
CA GLU A 7 13.59 6.77 24.88
C GLU A 7 13.40 7.08 26.37
N ASP A 8 14.34 6.66 27.19
CA ASP A 8 14.50 7.17 28.54
C ASP A 8 15.63 8.19 28.53
N PHE A 9 15.31 9.49 28.42
CA PHE A 9 16.37 10.50 28.36
C PHE A 9 17.14 10.53 29.70
N GLY A 10 18.44 10.18 29.66
CA GLY A 10 19.30 10.17 30.84
C GLY A 10 20.59 10.93 30.74
N ALA A 11 20.99 11.31 29.53
CA ALA A 11 22.15 12.14 29.28
C ALA A 11 21.75 13.21 28.26
N GLU A 12 22.01 14.47 28.57
CA GLU A 12 21.82 15.58 27.65
C GLU A 12 22.81 15.46 26.48
N GLY A 13 22.32 15.62 25.23
CA GLY A 13 23.18 15.95 24.08
C GLY A 13 23.49 14.86 23.06
N GLU A 14 23.10 13.59 23.25
CA GLU A 14 23.39 12.51 22.29
C GLU A 14 22.21 12.08 21.40
N GLN A 15 21.01 12.64 21.60
CA GLN A 15 19.77 12.21 20.95
C GLN A 15 19.83 12.32 19.42
N LYS A 16 20.36 13.42 18.89
CA LYS A 16 20.47 13.63 17.43
C LYS A 16 21.49 12.69 16.79
N THR A 17 22.61 12.47 17.47
CA THR A 17 23.64 11.52 17.05
C THR A 17 23.09 10.10 17.06
N MET A 18 22.32 9.74 18.08
CA MET A 18 21.64 8.45 18.18
C MET A 18 20.59 8.28 17.09
N PHE A 19 19.76 9.30 16.84
CA PHE A 19 18.80 9.33 15.74
C PHE A 19 19.50 9.03 14.41
N GLN A 20 20.61 9.73 14.12
CA GLN A 20 21.37 9.47 12.90
C GLN A 20 21.95 8.04 12.89
N ALA A 21 22.50 7.55 14.00
CA ALA A 21 23.05 6.21 14.08
C ALA A 21 22.01 5.11 13.84
N ILE A 22 20.77 5.31 14.29
CA ILE A 22 19.65 4.37 14.11
C ILE A 22 19.06 4.49 12.69
N PHE A 23 18.82 5.70 12.18
CA PHE A 23 17.97 5.90 11.00
C PHE A 23 18.70 6.25 9.70
N LYS A 24 20.04 6.40 9.71
CA LYS A 24 20.82 6.82 8.51
C LYS A 24 20.69 5.95 7.25
N GLU A 25 20.23 4.70 7.37
CA GLU A 25 20.01 3.81 6.23
C GLU A 25 18.54 3.68 5.85
N LEU A 26 17.65 4.22 6.68
CA LEU A 26 16.20 4.19 6.52
C LEU A 26 15.67 5.54 5.98
N LEU A 27 16.34 6.63 6.34
CA LEU A 27 16.03 7.98 5.88
C LEU A 27 17.10 8.49 4.90
N PRO A 28 16.73 9.39 3.96
CA PRO A 28 17.72 10.06 3.13
C PRO A 28 18.75 10.82 3.99
N SER A 29 20.00 10.87 3.52
CA SER A 29 21.08 11.56 4.24
C SER A 29 20.73 13.03 4.51
N GLU A 30 20.05 13.69 3.57
CA GLU A 30 19.64 15.08 3.72
C GLU A 30 18.66 15.30 4.88
N VAL A 31 17.80 14.30 5.17
CA VAL A 31 16.87 14.35 6.31
C VAL A 31 17.65 14.16 7.61
N CYS A 32 18.56 13.18 7.67
CA CYS A 32 19.40 12.96 8.84
C CYS A 32 20.27 14.19 9.15
N ASP A 33 20.86 14.80 8.13
CA ASP A 33 21.68 16.00 8.27
C ASP A 33 20.83 17.20 8.71
N ALA A 34 19.60 17.34 8.20
CA ALA A 34 18.68 18.39 8.63
C ALA A 34 18.32 18.26 10.12
N VAL A 35 18.07 17.04 10.61
CA VAL A 35 17.81 16.80 12.04
C VAL A 35 19.04 17.12 12.89
N LEU A 36 20.22 16.65 12.46
CA LEU A 36 21.47 16.84 13.20
C LEU A 36 21.85 18.32 13.33
N ASN A 37 21.69 19.08 12.26
CA ASN A 37 22.12 20.49 12.18
C ASN A 37 21.07 21.48 12.67
N ASN A 38 19.85 21.04 13.01
CA ASN A 38 18.80 21.96 13.46
C ASN A 38 18.94 22.28 14.95
N ASN A 39 19.49 23.45 15.27
CA ASN A 39 19.67 23.91 16.65
C ASN A 39 18.35 24.19 17.39
N ALA A 40 17.25 24.42 16.68
CA ALA A 40 15.95 24.68 17.31
C ALA A 40 15.24 23.39 17.73
N LEU A 41 15.68 22.23 17.25
CA LEU A 41 15.11 20.94 17.58
C LEU A 41 15.75 20.42 18.89
N ASP A 42 15.09 20.60 20.03
CA ASP A 42 15.53 20.04 21.29
C ASP A 42 14.78 18.73 21.58
N LEU A 43 15.39 17.61 21.19
CA LEU A 43 14.77 16.29 21.34
C LEU A 43 14.76 15.79 22.78
N ALA A 44 15.54 16.38 23.68
CA ALA A 44 15.55 15.99 25.08
C ALA A 44 14.33 16.57 25.81
N ASP A 45 14.04 17.84 25.56
CA ASP A 45 12.93 18.56 26.20
C ASP A 45 11.60 18.39 25.45
N ASN A 46 11.63 18.35 24.10
CA ASN A 46 10.45 18.32 23.24
C ASN A 46 10.57 17.19 22.18
N PRO A 47 10.54 15.92 22.59
CA PRO A 47 10.71 14.78 21.69
C PRO A 47 9.70 14.75 20.53
N GLU A 48 8.46 15.21 20.76
CA GLU A 48 7.40 15.29 19.76
C GLU A 48 7.70 16.26 18.60
N ASP A 49 8.60 17.22 18.79
CA ASP A 49 8.99 18.16 17.74
C ASP A 49 9.68 17.45 16.57
N LEU A 50 10.23 16.25 16.80
CA LEU A 50 10.80 15.43 15.72
C LEU A 50 9.75 15.10 14.65
N THR A 51 8.57 14.63 15.07
CA THR A 51 7.51 14.25 14.14
C THR A 51 7.02 15.47 13.35
N VAL A 52 6.79 16.59 14.04
CA VAL A 52 6.37 17.85 13.41
C VAL A 52 7.43 18.35 12.42
N PHE A 53 8.71 18.23 12.77
CA PHE A 53 9.82 18.60 11.91
C PHE A 53 9.89 17.73 10.65
N LEU A 54 9.78 16.40 10.79
CA LEU A 54 9.77 15.47 9.64
C LEU A 54 8.57 15.72 8.72
N GLU A 55 7.38 15.94 9.26
CA GLU A 55 6.19 16.31 8.48
C GLU A 55 6.33 17.63 7.74
N LYS A 56 7.08 18.58 8.31
CA LYS A 56 7.39 19.86 7.65
C LYS A 56 8.36 19.64 6.49
N LEU A 57 9.42 18.86 6.71
CA LEU A 57 10.39 18.53 5.66
C LEU A 57 9.72 17.83 4.48
N GLU A 58 8.80 16.89 4.71
CA GLU A 58 8.07 16.19 3.64
C GLU A 58 7.29 17.14 2.72
N LYS A 59 6.84 18.28 3.24
CA LYS A 59 6.10 19.30 2.47
C LYS A 59 7.01 20.23 1.68
N GLU A 60 8.32 20.22 1.92
CA GLU A 60 9.25 21.09 1.20
C GLU A 60 9.40 20.64 -0.25
N ALA A 61 9.55 21.61 -1.17
CA ALA A 61 9.60 21.33 -2.61
C ALA A 61 10.69 20.33 -3.01
N PHE A 62 11.81 20.29 -2.27
CA PHE A 62 12.91 19.36 -2.50
C PHE A 62 12.55 17.91 -2.16
N PHE A 63 11.72 17.71 -1.14
CA PHE A 63 11.27 16.39 -0.68
C PHE A 63 9.89 16.03 -1.20
N LYS A 64 9.23 16.94 -1.92
CA LYS A 64 7.92 16.73 -2.53
C LYS A 64 7.91 15.42 -3.31
N ASN A 65 6.96 14.54 -2.96
CA ASN A 65 6.77 13.18 -3.50
C ASN A 65 7.74 12.09 -2.99
N ARG A 66 8.66 12.41 -2.06
CA ARG A 66 9.38 11.38 -1.31
C ARG A 66 8.54 11.00 -0.09
N VAL A 67 8.40 9.69 0.14
CA VAL A 67 7.76 9.17 1.34
C VAL A 67 8.84 8.81 2.32
N PHE A 68 8.76 9.34 3.53
CA PHE A 68 9.67 8.96 4.61
C PHE A 68 9.01 8.01 5.58
N HIS A 69 9.85 7.30 6.32
CA HIS A 69 9.38 6.61 7.52
C HIS A 69 8.99 7.68 8.53
N SER A 70 7.79 7.55 9.10
CA SER A 70 7.36 8.39 10.21
C SER A 70 8.04 7.89 11.47
N ILE A 71 8.59 8.81 12.25
CA ILE A 71 9.24 8.52 13.53
C ILE A 71 8.55 9.38 14.58
N ASP A 72 7.84 8.71 15.49
CA ASP A 72 7.25 9.31 16.68
C ASP A 72 8.19 9.01 17.86
N LEU A 73 8.85 10.05 18.36
CA LEU A 73 9.76 9.95 19.50
C LEU A 73 9.03 10.35 20.78
N ARG A 74 9.15 9.52 21.82
CA ARG A 74 8.63 9.81 23.16
C ARG A 74 9.72 9.66 24.19
N GLY A 75 9.82 10.65 25.08
CA GLY A 75 10.87 10.70 26.09
C GLY A 75 10.62 9.91 27.37
N ASN A 76 9.45 9.26 27.49
CA ASN A 76 9.12 8.46 28.66
C ASN A 76 7.85 7.61 28.46
N TYR A 77 7.54 6.82 29.49
CA TYR A 77 6.34 6.02 29.64
C TYR A 77 5.02 6.82 29.51
N HIS A 78 4.94 8.04 30.06
CA HIS A 78 3.70 8.82 29.99
C HIS A 78 3.37 9.20 28.55
N GLY A 79 4.38 9.63 27.78
CA GLY A 79 4.23 9.88 26.33
C GLY A 79 3.74 8.64 25.57
N PHE A 80 4.18 7.44 25.95
CA PHE A 80 3.64 6.20 25.40
C PHE A 80 2.15 5.99 25.72
N THR A 81 1.75 6.18 26.99
CA THR A 81 0.35 5.94 27.39
C THR A 81 -0.64 6.83 26.64
N GLU A 82 -0.24 8.06 26.31
CA GLU A 82 -1.04 8.97 25.50
C GLU A 82 -1.29 8.42 24.09
N ILE A 83 -0.26 7.87 23.44
CA ILE A 83 -0.39 7.26 22.11
C ILE A 83 -1.20 5.97 22.17
N CYS A 84 -0.94 5.12 23.15
CA CYS A 84 -1.58 3.81 23.23
C CYS A 84 -3.08 3.86 23.45
N SER A 85 -3.58 4.94 24.06
CA SER A 85 -5.03 5.17 24.19
C SER A 85 -5.72 5.48 22.85
N LYS A 86 -4.98 5.83 21.79
CA LYS A 86 -5.56 6.40 20.55
C LYS A 86 -5.06 5.78 19.25
N LYS A 87 -3.84 5.22 19.19
CA LYS A 87 -3.13 4.99 17.92
C LYS A 87 -2.31 3.69 17.81
N VAL A 88 -2.48 2.68 18.68
CA VAL A 88 -1.67 1.44 18.59
C VAL A 88 -1.74 0.76 17.22
N GLN A 89 -2.92 0.78 16.60
CA GLN A 89 -3.13 0.20 15.27
C GLN A 89 -2.39 0.95 14.15
N ASP A 90 -1.99 2.20 14.39
CA ASP A 90 -1.26 3.02 13.43
C ASP A 90 0.26 2.92 13.61
N ILE A 91 0.76 2.12 14.54
CA ILE A 91 2.20 1.90 14.72
C ILE A 91 2.58 0.59 14.02
N ASP A 92 3.59 0.64 13.16
CA ASP A 92 4.12 -0.58 12.51
C ASP A 92 5.20 -1.23 13.35
N VAL A 93 6.08 -0.43 13.96
CA VAL A 93 7.29 -0.87 14.65
C VAL A 93 7.47 -0.08 15.94
N VAL A 94 7.92 -0.76 17.01
CA VAL A 94 8.26 -0.12 18.30
C VAL A 94 9.72 -0.38 18.64
N LEU A 95 10.45 0.71 18.91
CA LEU A 95 11.81 0.72 19.43
C LEU A 95 11.75 1.11 20.92
N LEU A 96 12.01 0.16 21.80
CA LEU A 96 12.04 0.38 23.25
C LEU A 96 13.48 0.62 23.70
N ASP A 97 13.83 1.88 23.89
CA ASP A 97 15.10 2.30 24.48
C ASP A 97 14.91 2.69 25.94
N LEU A 98 14.61 1.69 26.76
CA LEU A 98 14.33 1.84 28.18
C LEU A 98 15.12 0.81 28.99
N SER A 99 15.47 1.19 30.23
CA SER A 99 16.07 0.25 31.18
C SER A 99 15.14 -0.93 31.45
N LEU A 100 15.72 -2.13 31.55
CA LEU A 100 15.00 -3.39 31.75
C LEU A 100 15.13 -3.95 33.16
N GLY A 101 15.89 -3.28 34.04
CA GLY A 101 16.24 -3.75 35.37
C GLY A 101 15.07 -3.70 36.36
N ALA A 102 14.26 -4.76 36.44
CA ALA A 102 13.21 -4.86 37.44
C ALA A 102 13.03 -6.27 38.01
N ASP A 103 12.78 -6.32 39.32
CA ASP A 103 12.30 -7.49 40.06
C ASP A 103 10.89 -7.89 39.57
N PRO A 104 10.66 -9.15 39.15
CA PRO A 104 9.39 -9.65 38.64
C PRO A 104 8.17 -9.45 39.55
N GLU A 105 8.33 -9.22 40.86
CA GLU A 105 7.20 -8.96 41.75
C GLU A 105 6.67 -7.50 41.68
N SER A 106 7.34 -6.62 40.93
CA SER A 106 7.11 -5.17 40.94
C SER A 106 6.63 -4.56 39.62
N ILE A 107 6.12 -5.39 38.70
CA ILE A 107 5.91 -5.07 37.26
C ILE A 107 4.96 -3.90 37.00
N ARG A 108 4.04 -3.58 37.91
CA ARG A 108 3.21 -2.37 37.77
C ARG A 108 3.98 -1.18 38.35
N PRO A 109 4.33 -0.16 37.55
CA PRO A 109 4.76 1.10 38.12
C PRO A 109 3.68 1.58 39.08
N SER A 110 4.04 1.94 40.32
CA SER A 110 3.07 2.58 41.19
C SER A 110 2.69 3.93 40.56
N LEU A 111 1.41 4.13 40.26
CA LEU A 111 0.82 5.41 39.85
C LEU A 111 0.82 6.41 41.03
N LYS A 112 1.95 6.60 41.71
CA LYS A 112 2.09 7.74 42.61
C LYS A 112 2.24 8.97 41.72
N GLU A 113 1.53 10.03 42.09
CA GLU A 113 1.30 11.25 41.30
C GLU A 113 2.56 11.92 40.70
N ASN A 114 3.79 11.49 41.04
CA ASN A 114 5.05 12.07 40.58
C ASN A 114 6.22 11.06 40.38
N GLY A 115 6.01 9.76 40.06
CA GLY A 115 7.13 8.80 40.09
C GLY A 115 7.11 7.63 39.11
N TYR A 116 7.46 7.88 37.84
CA TYR A 116 7.92 6.84 36.92
C TYR A 116 9.25 6.25 37.44
N GLU A 117 9.25 4.96 37.78
CA GLU A 117 10.49 4.25 38.09
C GLU A 117 11.16 3.82 36.78
N ARG A 118 12.12 4.64 36.35
CA ARG A 118 12.96 4.47 35.15
C ARG A 118 13.38 3.03 34.84
N LYS A 119 13.77 2.29 35.87
CA LYS A 119 14.28 0.92 35.76
C LYS A 119 13.20 -0.11 35.37
N LYS A 120 11.91 0.24 35.48
CA LYS A 120 10.77 -0.68 35.30
C LYS A 120 9.94 -0.44 34.03
N GLY A 121 10.21 0.65 33.31
CA GLY A 121 9.39 1.07 32.17
C GLY A 121 9.43 0.12 30.98
N GLY A 122 10.63 -0.31 30.56
CA GLY A 122 10.81 -1.09 29.33
C GLY A 122 10.06 -2.42 29.31
N LEU A 123 10.18 -3.19 30.39
CA LEU A 123 9.54 -4.50 30.50
C LEU A 123 8.01 -4.41 30.65
N TYR A 124 7.51 -3.38 31.36
CA TYR A 124 6.08 -3.12 31.42
C TYR A 124 5.51 -2.77 30.04
N LEU A 125 6.16 -1.87 29.31
CA LEU A 125 5.74 -1.48 27.96
C LEU A 125 5.72 -2.65 27.01
N TYR A 126 6.76 -3.48 27.04
CA TYR A 126 6.80 -4.71 26.26
C TYR A 126 5.59 -5.60 26.57
N ASN A 127 5.33 -5.89 27.84
CA ASN A 127 4.18 -6.69 28.25
C ASN A 127 2.85 -6.07 27.81
N TYR A 128 2.68 -4.76 27.99
CA TYR A 128 1.47 -4.05 27.57
C TYR A 128 1.23 -4.22 26.06
N LEU A 129 2.27 -4.06 25.23
CA LEU A 129 2.18 -4.23 23.78
C LEU A 129 1.77 -5.66 23.41
N ILE A 130 2.40 -6.66 24.01
CA ILE A 130 2.07 -8.07 23.78
C ILE A 130 0.63 -8.39 24.18
N TYR A 131 0.19 -7.95 25.36
CA TYR A 131 -1.19 -8.15 25.83
C TYR A 131 -2.22 -7.37 25.00
N SER A 132 -1.80 -6.27 24.37
CA SER A 132 -2.63 -5.49 23.43
C SER A 132 -2.69 -6.11 22.03
N GLY A 133 -2.02 -7.24 21.80
CA GLY A 133 -1.97 -7.91 20.50
C GLY A 133 -1.01 -7.25 19.49
N PHE A 134 -0.01 -6.51 19.96
CA PHE A 134 1.06 -6.01 19.09
C PHE A 134 2.01 -7.16 18.69
N PRO A 135 2.39 -7.28 17.40
CA PRO A 135 3.29 -8.33 16.94
C PRO A 135 4.68 -8.16 17.56
N LYS A 136 5.13 -9.19 18.30
CA LYS A 136 6.43 -9.20 18.98
C LYS A 136 7.60 -8.98 18.02
N GLU A 137 7.47 -9.47 16.79
CA GLU A 137 8.48 -9.39 15.74
C GLU A 137 8.74 -7.95 15.28
N ASN A 138 7.78 -7.05 15.56
CA ASN A 138 7.85 -5.63 15.27
C ASN A 138 8.24 -4.81 16.51
N ILE A 139 8.59 -5.45 17.62
CA ILE A 139 9.12 -4.79 18.82
C ILE A 139 10.59 -5.15 18.95
N CYS A 140 11.45 -4.15 19.07
CA CYS A 140 12.81 -4.39 19.52
C CYS A 140 13.14 -3.59 20.78
N ILE A 141 14.12 -4.10 21.51
CA ILE A 141 14.69 -3.48 22.69
C ILE A 141 16.07 -2.96 22.32
N PHE A 142 16.35 -1.72 22.66
CA PHE A 142 17.64 -1.09 22.44
C PHE A 142 18.21 -0.70 23.80
N THR A 143 19.38 -1.23 24.18
CA THR A 143 19.92 -1.02 25.53
C THR A 143 21.42 -0.82 25.52
N GLY A 144 21.93 0.04 26.40
CA GLY A 144 23.36 0.30 26.54
C GLY A 144 24.13 -0.78 27.31
N GLU A 145 23.43 -1.67 28.03
CA GLU A 145 24.05 -2.59 28.99
C GLU A 145 23.84 -4.05 28.59
N ALA A 146 24.92 -4.76 28.25
CA ALA A 146 24.87 -6.19 27.93
C ALA A 146 24.33 -7.05 29.08
N GLU A 147 24.53 -6.62 30.33
CA GLU A 147 23.99 -7.29 31.52
C GLU A 147 22.46 -7.11 31.64
N SER A 148 21.93 -5.94 31.26
CA SER A 148 20.49 -5.67 31.21
C SER A 148 19.75 -6.66 30.28
N LEU A 149 20.39 -7.17 29.22
CA LEU A 149 19.81 -8.21 28.35
C LEU A 149 19.64 -9.55 29.07
N LYS A 150 20.59 -9.93 29.95
CA LYS A 150 20.50 -11.17 30.73
C LYS A 150 19.42 -11.06 31.80
N GLU A 151 19.33 -9.91 32.46
CA GLU A 151 18.27 -9.61 33.42
C GLU A 151 16.90 -9.65 32.75
N PHE A 152 16.76 -9.02 31.58
CA PHE A 152 15.54 -9.06 30.78
C PHE A 152 15.12 -10.48 30.39
N VAL A 153 16.05 -11.33 29.95
CA VAL A 153 15.76 -12.73 29.64
C VAL A 153 15.27 -13.47 30.87
N THR A 154 15.87 -13.19 32.02
CA THR A 154 15.48 -13.81 33.30
C THR A 154 14.09 -13.35 33.70
N ALA A 155 13.80 -12.05 33.61
CA ALA A 155 12.49 -11.49 33.92
C ALA A 155 11.39 -12.01 32.98
N CYS A 156 11.67 -12.14 31.67
CA CYS A 156 10.77 -12.79 30.72
C CYS A 156 10.41 -14.23 31.14
N LYS A 157 11.42 -15.01 31.58
CA LYS A 157 11.19 -16.38 32.07
C LYS A 157 10.32 -16.40 33.32
N THR A 158 10.58 -15.51 34.28
CA THR A 158 9.78 -15.42 35.51
C THR A 158 8.33 -15.03 35.22
N MET A 159 8.10 -14.20 34.21
CA MET A 159 6.76 -13.79 33.76
C MET A 159 6.09 -14.81 32.84
N LEU A 160 6.70 -15.98 32.64
CA LEU A 160 6.20 -17.03 31.75
C LEU A 160 5.98 -16.55 30.30
N ILE A 161 6.76 -15.56 29.86
CA ILE A 161 6.79 -15.16 28.46
C ILE A 161 7.43 -16.32 27.68
N PRO A 162 6.71 -16.93 26.72
CA PRO A 162 7.25 -18.04 25.94
C PRO A 162 8.58 -17.67 25.28
N GLN A 163 9.53 -18.61 25.21
CA GLN A 163 10.84 -18.37 24.61
C GLN A 163 10.76 -17.96 23.15
N ASP A 164 9.81 -18.53 22.41
CA ASP A 164 9.52 -18.13 21.04
C ASP A 164 9.04 -16.67 20.98
N LYS A 165 8.45 -16.14 22.06
CA LYS A 165 7.95 -14.76 22.19
C LYS A 165 8.94 -13.76 22.79
N LYS A 166 10.24 -14.02 22.71
CA LYS A 166 11.25 -13.04 23.13
C LYS A 166 11.44 -11.96 22.05
N PRO A 167 11.47 -10.66 22.40
CA PRO A 167 11.73 -9.61 21.42
C PRO A 167 13.19 -9.61 20.97
N ASN A 168 13.42 -9.00 19.81
CA ASN A 168 14.78 -8.70 19.35
C ASN A 168 15.39 -7.65 20.27
N ALA A 169 16.69 -7.77 20.55
CA ALA A 169 17.36 -6.85 21.44
C ALA A 169 18.79 -6.57 20.98
N PHE A 170 19.19 -5.30 21.01
CA PHE A 170 20.46 -4.82 20.46
C PHE A 170 21.18 -3.90 21.45
N GLU A 171 22.51 -3.88 21.38
CA GLU A 171 23.37 -3.07 22.23
C GLU A 171 23.63 -1.67 21.62
N LYS A 172 23.80 -0.62 22.45
CA LYS A 172 24.20 0.73 21.99
C LYS A 172 25.70 0.84 21.65
N ASN A 173 26.17 0.00 20.73
CA ASN A 173 27.52 0.05 20.19
C ASN A 173 27.48 -0.09 18.66
N THR A 174 28.60 0.16 17.98
CA THR A 174 28.67 0.14 16.51
C THR A 174 28.08 -1.14 15.90
N LYS A 175 28.31 -2.29 16.53
CA LYS A 175 27.78 -3.58 16.08
C LYS A 175 26.26 -3.64 16.27
N GLY A 176 25.75 -3.32 17.46
CA GLY A 176 24.32 -3.35 17.74
C GLY A 176 23.52 -2.31 16.94
N TYR A 177 24.09 -1.14 16.63
CA TYR A 177 23.48 -0.20 15.67
C TYR A 177 23.36 -0.81 14.26
N ASN A 178 24.38 -1.54 13.79
CA ASN A 178 24.31 -2.21 12.48
C ASN A 178 23.22 -3.29 12.48
N GLU A 179 23.17 -4.12 13.52
CA GLU A 179 22.16 -5.18 13.67
C GLU A 179 20.74 -4.62 13.77
N LEU A 180 20.55 -3.51 14.49
CA LEU A 180 19.28 -2.80 14.57
C LEU A 180 18.84 -2.27 13.20
N ARG A 181 19.76 -1.69 12.42
CA ARG A 181 19.45 -1.21 11.07
C ARG A 181 19.11 -2.33 10.12
N ASP A 182 19.81 -3.45 10.19
CA ASP A 182 19.47 -4.65 9.41
C ASP A 182 18.08 -5.17 9.79
N TRP A 183 17.73 -5.15 11.09
CA TRP A 183 16.39 -5.51 11.54
C TRP A 183 15.33 -4.53 11.04
N LEU A 184 15.55 -3.21 11.12
CA LEU A 184 14.62 -2.20 10.58
C LEU A 184 14.40 -2.38 9.07
N LYS A 185 15.46 -2.70 8.31
CA LYS A 185 15.33 -3.02 6.88
C LYS A 185 14.53 -4.29 6.63
N GLN A 186 14.66 -5.31 7.48
CA GLN A 186 13.81 -6.51 7.37
C GLN A 186 12.33 -6.17 7.60
N GLN A 187 12.03 -5.29 8.55
CA GLN A 187 10.66 -4.80 8.76
C GLN A 187 10.15 -4.01 7.54
N GLU A 188 10.99 -3.14 6.97
CA GLU A 188 10.67 -2.40 5.74
C GLU A 188 10.36 -3.35 4.56
N GLN A 189 11.10 -4.45 4.46
CA GLN A 189 10.93 -5.46 3.41
C GLN A 189 9.69 -6.35 3.59
N SER A 190 8.99 -6.25 4.73
CA SER A 190 7.74 -6.96 4.94
C SER A 190 6.68 -6.47 3.96
N ARG A 191 6.32 -7.36 3.02
CA ARG A 191 5.28 -7.08 2.01
C ARG A 191 3.92 -6.82 2.64
N TYR A 192 3.59 -7.55 3.71
CA TYR A 192 2.34 -7.37 4.45
C TYR A 192 2.28 -5.98 5.10
N LEU A 193 3.32 -5.60 5.86
CA LEU A 193 3.38 -4.29 6.51
C LEU A 193 3.38 -3.15 5.48
N THR A 194 4.10 -3.33 4.36
CA THR A 194 4.11 -2.37 3.26
C THR A 194 2.71 -2.17 2.66
N LEU A 195 1.99 -3.26 2.39
CA LEU A 195 0.61 -3.20 1.88
C LEU A 195 -0.32 -2.49 2.87
N ARG A 196 -0.31 -2.94 4.12
CA ARG A 196 -1.14 -2.39 5.19
C ARG A 196 -0.89 -0.90 5.37
N ARG A 197 0.37 -0.48 5.46
CA ARG A 197 0.76 0.93 5.58
C ARG A 197 0.33 1.76 4.36
N GLY A 198 0.50 1.22 3.15
CA GLY A 198 0.05 1.87 1.93
C GLY A 198 -1.46 2.13 1.93
N ILE A 199 -2.26 1.16 2.38
CA ILE A 199 -3.73 1.29 2.50
C ILE A 199 -4.12 2.32 3.56
N ILE A 200 -3.52 2.26 4.76
CA ILE A 200 -3.80 3.21 5.85
C ILE A 200 -3.49 4.64 5.40
N ASN A 201 -2.29 4.87 4.85
CA ASN A 201 -1.86 6.19 4.40
C ASN A 201 -2.77 6.72 3.29
N ALA A 202 -3.20 5.86 2.37
CA ALA A 202 -4.14 6.24 1.32
C ALA A 202 -5.48 6.68 1.89
N CYS A 203 -6.06 5.89 2.80
CA CYS A 203 -7.36 6.19 3.39
C CYS A 203 -7.31 7.51 4.18
N GLN A 204 -6.27 7.73 4.98
CA GLN A 204 -6.08 8.98 5.73
C GLN A 204 -5.90 10.18 4.80
N PHE A 205 -5.06 10.05 3.78
CA PHE A 205 -4.83 11.09 2.77
C PHE A 205 -6.12 11.43 2.03
N ILE A 206 -6.84 10.43 1.50
CA ILE A 206 -8.05 10.64 0.70
C ILE A 206 -9.18 11.21 1.56
N LYS A 207 -9.36 10.76 2.81
CA LYS A 207 -10.35 11.35 3.74
C LYS A 207 -10.12 12.84 3.95
N LYS A 208 -8.88 13.28 4.06
CA LYS A 208 -8.55 14.72 4.10
C LYS A 208 -8.86 15.38 2.75
N HIS A 209 -8.42 14.78 1.66
CA HIS A 209 -8.60 15.30 0.30
C HIS A 209 -10.08 15.53 -0.06
N ILE A 210 -10.97 14.58 0.25
CA ILE A 210 -12.41 14.74 -0.05
C ILE A 210 -13.09 15.74 0.87
N LYS A 211 -12.56 16.01 2.08
CA LYS A 211 -13.11 17.05 2.97
C LYS A 211 -12.99 18.43 2.34
N ASP A 212 -11.87 18.69 1.65
CA ASP A 212 -11.53 19.99 1.09
C ASP A 212 -12.42 20.42 -0.08
N SER A 213 -12.87 19.48 -0.94
CA SER A 213 -13.76 19.79 -2.07
C SER A 213 -14.62 18.60 -2.49
N ASN A 214 -15.86 18.86 -2.87
CA ASN A 214 -16.75 17.86 -3.46
C ASN A 214 -16.31 17.43 -4.88
N GLU A 215 -15.55 18.27 -5.59
CA GLU A 215 -15.00 17.93 -6.91
C GLU A 215 -13.95 16.82 -6.86
N ASN A 216 -13.42 16.53 -5.67
CA ASN A 216 -12.46 15.47 -5.45
C ASN A 216 -13.10 14.07 -5.47
N LEU A 217 -14.43 14.00 -5.54
CA LEU A 217 -15.18 12.76 -5.61
C LEU A 217 -15.74 12.54 -7.02
N GLN A 218 -15.02 11.74 -7.81
CA GLN A 218 -15.40 11.45 -9.20
C GLN A 218 -16.21 10.16 -9.36
N PHE A 219 -16.36 9.37 -8.28
CA PHE A 219 -17.13 8.13 -8.30
C PHE A 219 -18.59 8.33 -8.76
N GLN A 220 -19.18 9.49 -8.48
CA GLN A 220 -20.53 9.87 -8.94
C GLN A 220 -20.72 9.75 -10.46
N HIS A 221 -19.66 9.80 -11.26
CA HIS A 221 -19.74 9.67 -12.72
C HIS A 221 -20.01 8.23 -13.16
N PHE A 222 -19.74 7.24 -12.30
CA PHE A 222 -20.05 5.85 -12.56
C PHE A 222 -21.46 5.47 -12.12
N LEU A 223 -22.13 6.29 -11.30
CA LEU A 223 -23.43 5.97 -10.74
C LEU A 223 -24.56 6.25 -11.74
N LYS A 224 -25.47 5.29 -11.90
CA LYS A 224 -26.69 5.46 -12.70
C LYS A 224 -27.65 6.41 -11.99
N GLU A 225 -27.89 6.16 -10.71
CA GLU A 225 -28.67 7.01 -9.82
C GLU A 225 -27.70 7.80 -8.93
N LYS A 226 -27.74 9.14 -9.07
CA LYS A 226 -26.81 10.03 -8.38
C LYS A 226 -27.40 10.45 -7.02
N PRO A 227 -26.84 9.98 -5.90
CA PRO A 227 -27.24 10.42 -4.57
C PRO A 227 -26.85 11.89 -4.34
N ASP A 228 -27.33 12.46 -3.23
CA ASP A 228 -26.82 13.74 -2.76
C ASP A 228 -25.30 13.66 -2.53
N ILE A 229 -24.58 14.71 -2.92
CA ILE A 229 -23.12 14.70 -2.85
C ILE A 229 -22.61 14.62 -1.42
N SER A 230 -23.34 15.17 -0.45
CA SER A 230 -22.99 15.14 0.97
C SER A 230 -23.16 13.73 1.54
N GLU A 231 -24.25 13.05 1.15
CA GLU A 231 -24.49 11.65 1.49
C GLU A 231 -23.41 10.75 0.88
N LEU A 232 -23.11 10.92 -0.40
CA LEU A 232 -22.05 10.15 -1.06
C LEU A 232 -20.70 10.36 -0.38
N LYS A 233 -20.37 11.61 -0.03
CA LYS A 233 -19.13 11.94 0.68
C LYS A 233 -19.05 11.30 2.07
N ALA A 234 -20.16 11.25 2.81
CA ALA A 234 -20.23 10.55 4.10
C ALA A 234 -20.01 9.03 3.92
N ASN A 235 -20.72 8.42 2.97
CA ASN A 235 -20.57 6.99 2.67
C ASN A 235 -19.14 6.64 2.24
N MET A 236 -18.49 7.49 1.45
CA MET A 236 -17.09 7.29 1.05
C MET A 236 -16.12 7.46 2.23
N ALA A 237 -16.41 8.35 3.19
CA ALA A 237 -15.60 8.46 4.40
C ALA A 237 -15.70 7.19 5.26
N ASP A 238 -16.91 6.64 5.43
CA ASP A 238 -17.15 5.40 6.17
C ASP A 238 -16.52 4.18 5.47
N TYR A 239 -16.58 4.15 4.14
CA TYR A 239 -15.89 3.16 3.31
C TYR A 239 -14.37 3.20 3.53
N LEU A 240 -13.76 4.38 3.49
CA LEU A 240 -12.32 4.55 3.74
C LEU A 240 -11.95 4.18 5.19
N ASP A 241 -12.79 4.52 6.18
CA ASP A 241 -12.60 4.11 7.57
C ASP A 241 -12.63 2.58 7.74
N THR A 242 -13.46 1.91 6.96
CA THR A 242 -13.55 0.44 6.94
C THR A 242 -12.28 -0.16 6.33
N LEU A 243 -11.83 0.34 5.19
CA LEU A 243 -10.62 -0.14 4.51
C LEU A 243 -9.35 0.09 5.33
N GLU A 244 -9.23 1.25 5.98
CA GLU A 244 -8.09 1.60 6.84
C GLU A 244 -7.87 0.59 7.97
N LYS A 245 -8.96 0.10 8.56
CA LYS A 245 -8.92 -0.81 9.72
C LYS A 245 -8.97 -2.29 9.32
N PHE A 246 -9.09 -2.58 8.04
CA PHE A 246 -9.43 -3.92 7.57
C PHE A 246 -8.32 -4.93 7.82
N LEU A 247 -7.08 -4.59 7.45
CA LEU A 247 -5.95 -5.49 7.59
C LEU A 247 -5.40 -5.42 9.04
N PRO A 248 -5.39 -6.55 9.77
CA PRO A 248 -4.98 -6.56 11.17
C PRO A 248 -3.50 -6.18 11.33
N LEU A 249 -3.14 -5.72 12.52
CA LEU A 249 -1.75 -5.40 12.82
C LEU A 249 -0.84 -6.65 12.79
N ILE A 250 -1.32 -7.77 13.33
CA ILE A 250 -0.65 -9.07 13.24
C ILE A 250 -0.92 -9.65 11.86
N GLU A 251 0.14 -10.04 11.15
CA GLU A 251 0.02 -10.72 9.86
C GLU A 251 -0.78 -12.02 10.03
N PRO A 252 -1.90 -12.19 9.31
CA PRO A 252 -2.76 -13.34 9.49
C PRO A 252 -2.13 -14.61 8.91
N VAL A 253 -2.37 -15.75 9.56
CA VAL A 253 -1.89 -17.05 9.07
C VAL A 253 -2.50 -17.39 7.70
N ASN A 254 -3.78 -17.06 7.50
CA ASN A 254 -4.48 -17.24 6.22
C ASN A 254 -4.66 -15.90 5.49
N LYS A 255 -3.55 -15.36 4.96
CA LYS A 255 -3.57 -14.10 4.21
C LYS A 255 -4.49 -14.11 3.01
N GLU A 256 -4.56 -15.23 2.29
CA GLU A 256 -5.35 -15.35 1.08
C GLU A 256 -6.85 -15.13 1.36
N GLY A 257 -7.36 -15.72 2.44
CA GLY A 257 -8.74 -15.53 2.88
C GLY A 257 -9.04 -14.06 3.21
N ASP A 258 -8.15 -13.42 3.97
CA ASP A 258 -8.31 -12.03 4.39
C ASP A 258 -8.19 -11.06 3.22
N TYR A 259 -7.26 -11.29 2.29
CA TYR A 259 -7.14 -10.51 1.07
C TYR A 259 -8.37 -10.66 0.18
N LYS A 260 -8.93 -11.87 0.04
CA LYS A 260 -10.17 -12.08 -0.71
C LYS A 260 -11.34 -11.30 -0.10
N LEU A 261 -11.44 -11.27 1.23
CA LEU A 261 -12.47 -10.48 1.92
C LEU A 261 -12.22 -8.96 1.78
N PHE A 262 -10.96 -8.53 1.83
CA PHE A 262 -10.56 -7.16 1.60
C PHE A 262 -10.98 -6.71 0.20
N ILE A 263 -10.65 -7.48 -0.85
CA ILE A 263 -11.02 -7.11 -2.23
C ILE A 263 -12.53 -7.15 -2.44
N ARG A 264 -13.25 -8.07 -1.80
CA ARG A 264 -14.72 -8.05 -1.80
C ARG A 264 -15.26 -6.73 -1.23
N THR A 265 -14.68 -6.27 -0.13
CA THR A 265 -15.04 -5.00 0.53
C THR A 265 -14.65 -3.81 -0.33
N LEU A 266 -13.44 -3.81 -0.90
CA LEU A 266 -12.94 -2.80 -1.82
C LEU A 266 -13.85 -2.64 -3.04
N ALA A 267 -14.29 -3.74 -3.64
CA ALA A 267 -15.11 -3.75 -4.85
C ALA A 267 -16.61 -3.58 -4.57
N HIS A 268 -17.03 -3.47 -3.29
CA HIS A 268 -18.44 -3.39 -2.91
C HIS A 268 -19.15 -2.23 -3.59
N GLU A 269 -18.57 -1.03 -3.62
CA GLU A 269 -19.21 0.15 -4.22
C GLU A 269 -19.51 -0.04 -5.74
N TRP A 270 -18.86 -1.00 -6.38
CA TRP A 270 -19.03 -1.33 -7.81
C TRP A 270 -20.20 -2.29 -8.11
N GLU A 271 -21.18 -2.39 -7.20
CA GLU A 271 -22.44 -3.14 -7.40
C GLU A 271 -23.33 -2.51 -8.50
N ASP A 272 -24.60 -2.88 -8.55
CA ASP A 272 -25.48 -2.70 -9.71
C ASP A 272 -25.72 -1.24 -10.12
N ASN A 273 -25.58 -0.28 -9.19
CA ASN A 273 -25.71 1.14 -9.48
C ASN A 273 -24.47 1.73 -10.18
N ALA A 274 -23.30 1.11 -10.07
CA ALA A 274 -22.04 1.61 -10.61
C ALA A 274 -21.62 0.89 -11.91
N SER A 275 -21.34 1.65 -12.97
CA SER A 275 -20.88 1.11 -14.25
C SER A 275 -20.01 2.10 -15.03
N PRO A 276 -18.91 1.63 -15.66
CA PRO A 276 -18.14 2.44 -16.62
C PRO A 276 -18.97 2.91 -17.82
N LYS A 277 -20.06 2.21 -18.14
CA LYS A 277 -20.98 2.60 -19.22
C LYS A 277 -21.72 3.92 -18.94
N ASN A 278 -21.75 4.37 -17.69
CA ASN A 278 -22.39 5.62 -17.29
C ASN A 278 -21.48 6.84 -17.49
N LEU A 279 -20.20 6.64 -17.80
CA LEU A 279 -19.28 7.72 -18.12
C LEU A 279 -19.65 8.38 -19.45
N ASN A 280 -19.72 9.71 -19.45
CA ASN A 280 -19.78 10.50 -20.68
C ASN A 280 -18.38 10.56 -21.29
N LEU A 281 -17.99 9.51 -22.02
CA LEU A 281 -16.62 9.33 -22.51
C LEU A 281 -16.14 10.50 -23.38
N THR A 282 -15.33 11.39 -22.82
CA THR A 282 -14.39 12.20 -23.59
C THR A 282 -13.10 11.41 -23.83
N THR A 283 -12.17 11.94 -24.65
CA THR A 283 -10.87 11.27 -24.89
C THR A 283 -10.01 11.19 -23.61
N GLU A 284 -10.20 12.13 -22.67
CA GLU A 284 -9.49 12.18 -21.39
C GLU A 284 -10.03 11.13 -20.38
N ASP A 285 -11.25 10.63 -20.55
CA ASP A 285 -11.91 9.69 -19.63
C ASP A 285 -11.57 8.20 -19.86
N LYS A 286 -10.72 7.88 -20.83
CA LYS A 286 -10.43 6.47 -21.20
C LYS A 286 -9.72 5.70 -20.09
N CYS A 287 -8.78 6.32 -19.38
CA CYS A 287 -8.10 5.68 -18.25
C CYS A 287 -9.08 5.43 -17.10
N LEU A 288 -9.96 6.42 -16.83
CA LEU A 288 -10.99 6.30 -15.81
C LEU A 288 -11.97 5.16 -16.15
N SER A 289 -12.37 5.05 -17.41
CA SER A 289 -13.17 3.93 -17.92
C SER A 289 -12.46 2.58 -17.73
N ALA A 290 -11.16 2.50 -18.01
CA ALA A 290 -10.38 1.27 -17.81
C ALA A 290 -10.35 0.85 -16.34
N PHE A 291 -10.09 1.78 -15.42
CA PHE A 291 -10.11 1.52 -13.98
C PHE A 291 -11.50 1.07 -13.50
N GLY A 292 -12.56 1.72 -13.97
CA GLY A 292 -13.91 1.28 -13.64
C GLY A 292 -14.24 -0.11 -14.16
N TRP A 293 -13.76 -0.48 -15.36
CA TRP A 293 -13.95 -1.83 -15.89
C TRP A 293 -13.20 -2.88 -15.09
N ILE A 294 -11.97 -2.59 -14.66
CA ILE A 294 -11.21 -3.45 -13.75
C ILE A 294 -12.03 -3.69 -12.48
N MET A 295 -12.49 -2.64 -11.81
CA MET A 295 -13.25 -2.78 -10.56
C MET A 295 -14.59 -3.48 -10.74
N LYS A 296 -15.29 -3.23 -11.86
CA LYS A 296 -16.56 -3.91 -12.17
C LYS A 296 -16.36 -5.41 -12.40
N CYS A 297 -15.34 -5.78 -13.17
CA CYS A 297 -14.96 -7.17 -13.38
C CYS A 297 -14.55 -7.83 -12.04
N THR A 298 -13.73 -7.17 -11.23
CA THR A 298 -13.34 -7.64 -9.89
C THR A 298 -14.56 -7.92 -9.01
N ARG A 299 -15.52 -6.99 -8.90
CA ARG A 299 -16.77 -7.20 -8.13
C ARG A 299 -17.51 -8.43 -8.62
N ASN A 300 -17.77 -8.51 -9.93
CA ASN A 300 -18.54 -9.60 -10.52
C ASN A 300 -17.86 -10.96 -10.32
N TRP A 301 -16.55 -11.02 -10.49
CA TRP A 301 -15.82 -12.29 -10.44
C TRP A 301 -15.61 -12.77 -9.01
N ILE A 302 -15.43 -11.88 -8.03
CA ILE A 302 -15.36 -12.27 -6.61
C ILE A 302 -16.71 -12.74 -6.10
N ALA A 303 -17.82 -12.06 -6.46
CA ALA A 303 -19.16 -12.43 -6.00
C ALA A 303 -19.57 -13.85 -6.43
N HIS A 304 -19.06 -14.34 -7.57
CA HIS A 304 -19.44 -15.64 -8.14
C HIS A 304 -18.33 -16.70 -8.07
N ASN A 305 -17.33 -16.54 -7.18
CA ASN A 305 -16.17 -17.45 -7.04
C ASN A 305 -15.39 -17.68 -8.35
N GLY A 306 -15.42 -16.72 -9.27
CA GLY A 306 -14.70 -16.77 -10.55
C GLY A 306 -13.19 -16.54 -10.39
N LEU A 307 -12.81 -15.70 -9.43
CA LEU A 307 -11.41 -15.52 -9.01
C LEU A 307 -11.04 -16.63 -8.02
N GLN A 308 -10.62 -17.77 -8.55
CA GLN A 308 -10.08 -18.90 -7.78
C GLN A 308 -8.57 -18.79 -7.53
N GLN A 309 -7.90 -17.86 -8.20
CA GLN A 309 -6.48 -17.60 -7.98
C GLN A 309 -6.27 -16.95 -6.60
N PRO A 310 -5.22 -17.34 -5.88
CA PRO A 310 -4.90 -16.74 -4.60
C PRO A 310 -4.53 -15.27 -4.78
N PHE A 311 -5.10 -14.40 -3.95
CA PHE A 311 -4.65 -13.01 -3.87
C PHE A 311 -3.37 -12.94 -3.06
N ASP A 312 -2.43 -12.13 -3.53
CA ASP A 312 -1.20 -11.76 -2.82
C ASP A 312 -1.12 -10.24 -2.65
N GLU A 313 -0.07 -9.74 -1.99
CA GLU A 313 0.06 -8.31 -1.71
C GLU A 313 0.10 -7.45 -2.98
N LYS A 314 0.65 -8.00 -4.07
CA LYS A 314 0.74 -7.32 -5.37
C LYS A 314 -0.65 -7.11 -5.97
N SER A 315 -1.43 -8.19 -5.99
CA SER A 315 -2.79 -8.18 -6.52
C SER A 315 -3.68 -7.22 -5.73
N VAL A 316 -3.53 -7.18 -4.41
CA VAL A 316 -4.27 -6.24 -3.55
C VAL A 316 -3.82 -4.80 -3.78
N ALA A 317 -2.52 -4.54 -3.83
CA ALA A 317 -1.98 -3.20 -4.09
C ALA A 317 -2.46 -2.64 -5.44
N PHE A 318 -2.41 -3.46 -6.49
CA PHE A 318 -2.90 -3.10 -7.83
C PHE A 318 -4.37 -2.69 -7.80
N LEU A 319 -5.24 -3.55 -7.26
CA LEU A 319 -6.68 -3.29 -7.21
C LEU A 319 -7.02 -2.09 -6.32
N PHE A 320 -6.31 -1.94 -5.20
CA PHE A 320 -6.49 -0.81 -4.31
C PHE A 320 -6.12 0.52 -5.00
N ILE A 321 -4.97 0.60 -5.67
CA ILE A 321 -4.57 1.80 -6.44
C ILE A 321 -5.64 2.13 -7.50
N VAL A 322 -6.09 1.12 -8.24
CA VAL A 322 -7.13 1.28 -9.28
C VAL A 322 -8.45 1.77 -8.69
N ALA A 323 -8.88 1.23 -7.56
CA ALA A 323 -10.09 1.66 -6.85
C ALA A 323 -9.97 3.14 -6.41
N MET A 324 -8.87 3.51 -5.75
CA MET A 324 -8.68 4.89 -5.29
C MET A 324 -8.66 5.87 -6.46
N ARG A 325 -7.95 5.56 -7.54
CA ARG A 325 -7.85 6.41 -8.75
C ARG A 325 -9.12 6.44 -9.59
N SER A 326 -10.02 5.49 -9.45
CA SER A 326 -11.33 5.53 -10.12
C SER A 326 -12.38 6.26 -9.28
N MET A 327 -12.33 6.16 -7.96
CA MET A 327 -13.33 6.76 -7.07
C MET A 327 -13.01 8.23 -6.74
N PHE A 328 -11.74 8.59 -6.65
CA PHE A 328 -11.30 9.92 -6.20
C PHE A 328 -10.46 10.63 -7.27
N LYS A 329 -10.72 11.93 -7.45
CA LYS A 329 -9.95 12.78 -8.36
C LYS A 329 -8.70 13.28 -7.65
N LEU A 330 -7.56 12.68 -7.99
CA LEU A 330 -6.25 12.96 -7.38
C LEU A 330 -5.36 13.74 -8.36
N GLU A 331 -4.27 14.34 -7.86
CA GLU A 331 -3.30 15.03 -8.72
C GLU A 331 -2.68 14.07 -9.75
N GLU A 332 -2.23 14.61 -10.89
CA GLU A 332 -1.64 13.80 -11.96
C GLU A 332 -0.37 13.05 -11.54
N ASN A 333 0.35 13.54 -10.54
CA ASN A 333 1.58 12.94 -10.05
C ASN A 333 1.28 11.74 -9.13
N VAL A 334 2.29 10.90 -8.95
CA VAL A 334 2.25 9.80 -7.97
C VAL A 334 2.10 10.39 -6.56
N GLN A 335 1.12 9.87 -5.82
CA GLN A 335 0.89 10.22 -4.42
C GLN A 335 1.79 9.38 -3.50
N GLY A 336 2.07 9.86 -2.28
CA GLY A 336 2.97 9.16 -1.36
C GLY A 336 2.57 7.71 -1.10
N TYR A 337 1.29 7.45 -0.77
CA TYR A 337 0.82 6.08 -0.55
C TYR A 337 0.97 5.17 -1.79
N GLU A 338 0.92 5.74 -3.00
CA GLU A 338 1.09 4.99 -4.24
C GLU A 338 2.54 4.57 -4.42
N THR A 339 3.50 5.43 -4.06
CA THR A 339 4.93 5.05 -4.04
C THR A 339 5.17 3.84 -3.13
N ILE A 340 4.53 3.81 -1.95
CA ILE A 340 4.60 2.65 -1.04
C ILE A 340 4.03 1.40 -1.73
N LEU A 341 2.82 1.49 -2.29
CA LEU A 341 2.14 0.34 -2.92
C LEU A 341 2.83 -0.12 -4.22
N PHE A 342 3.45 0.79 -4.97
CA PHE A 342 4.25 0.46 -6.15
C PHE A 342 5.49 -0.36 -5.81
N SER A 343 6.07 -0.20 -4.62
CA SER A 343 7.21 -1.03 -4.19
C SER A 343 6.86 -2.53 -4.13
N LEU A 344 5.58 -2.89 -3.97
CA LEU A 344 5.12 -4.27 -4.01
C LEU A 344 5.12 -4.84 -5.44
N LEU A 345 4.98 -3.98 -6.45
CA LEU A 345 5.02 -4.32 -7.88
C LEU A 345 6.47 -4.35 -8.40
N THR A 346 7.28 -5.22 -7.79
CA THR A 346 8.76 -5.28 -7.89
C THR A 346 9.34 -5.46 -9.30
N SER A 347 8.53 -5.83 -10.29
CA SER A 347 9.01 -6.15 -11.64
C SER A 347 9.04 -4.94 -12.58
N ALA A 348 8.87 -3.72 -12.06
CA ALA A 348 8.72 -2.52 -12.87
C ALA A 348 9.83 -2.35 -13.92
N ILE A 349 9.41 -2.13 -15.17
CA ILE A 349 10.35 -1.84 -16.25
C ILE A 349 10.97 -0.44 -16.07
N SER A 350 12.19 -0.29 -16.57
CA SER A 350 12.90 0.99 -16.50
C SER A 350 12.12 2.09 -17.25
N ALA A 351 12.27 3.34 -16.82
CA ALA A 351 11.62 4.47 -17.49
C ALA A 351 12.04 4.57 -18.97
N THR A 352 13.31 4.27 -19.27
CA THR A 352 13.86 4.27 -20.63
C THR A 352 13.23 3.19 -21.49
N ASP A 353 13.12 1.96 -20.97
CA ASP A 353 12.53 0.84 -21.71
C ASP A 353 11.04 1.08 -21.97
N MET A 354 10.32 1.61 -20.98
CA MET A 354 8.91 1.91 -21.18
C MET A 354 8.68 2.99 -22.24
N LYS A 355 9.50 4.06 -22.22
CA LYS A 355 9.47 5.08 -23.27
C LYS A 355 9.73 4.47 -24.66
N LYS A 356 10.65 3.51 -24.75
CA LYS A 356 10.93 2.79 -26.01
C LYS A 356 9.74 1.96 -26.45
N ILE A 357 9.16 1.14 -25.56
CA ILE A 357 7.98 0.30 -25.84
C ILE A 357 6.81 1.16 -26.36
N ILE A 358 6.50 2.27 -25.68
CA ILE A 358 5.42 3.18 -26.08
C ILE A 358 5.73 3.84 -27.42
N LYS A 359 6.96 4.35 -27.60
CA LYS A 359 7.38 5.04 -28.82
C LYS A 359 7.33 4.11 -30.04
N ASN A 360 7.73 2.86 -29.87
CA ASN A 360 7.79 1.85 -30.92
C ASN A 360 6.47 1.10 -31.09
N ARG A 361 5.48 1.32 -30.21
CA ARG A 361 4.19 0.60 -30.18
C ARG A 361 4.37 -0.91 -30.04
N GLU A 362 5.26 -1.31 -29.14
CA GLU A 362 5.63 -2.72 -28.91
C GLU A 362 4.74 -3.42 -27.86
N ILE A 363 3.58 -2.83 -27.52
CA ILE A 363 2.63 -3.45 -26.58
C ILE A 363 1.85 -4.54 -27.34
N PRO A 364 1.86 -5.83 -26.91
CA PRO A 364 1.34 -6.94 -27.71
C PRO A 364 -0.19 -7.09 -27.59
N LEU A 365 -0.94 -6.02 -27.86
CA LEU A 365 -2.38 -5.92 -27.67
C LEU A 365 -3.16 -6.89 -28.55
N ALA A 366 -2.83 -6.93 -29.84
CA ALA A 366 -3.50 -7.78 -30.82
C ALA A 366 -3.35 -9.26 -30.45
N GLN A 367 -2.12 -9.68 -30.14
CA GLN A 367 -1.83 -11.05 -29.71
C GLN A 367 -2.57 -11.39 -28.43
N THR A 368 -2.58 -10.48 -27.45
CA THR A 368 -3.27 -10.68 -26.17
C THR A 368 -4.78 -10.87 -26.36
N PHE A 369 -5.41 -10.02 -27.17
CA PHE A 369 -6.83 -10.10 -27.46
C PHE A 369 -7.18 -11.41 -28.19
N ILE A 370 -6.38 -11.78 -29.20
CA ILE A 370 -6.58 -13.03 -29.96
C ILE A 370 -6.48 -14.24 -29.04
N THR A 371 -5.44 -14.32 -28.21
CA THR A 371 -5.27 -15.43 -27.26
C THR A 371 -6.45 -15.56 -26.32
N ALA A 372 -6.96 -14.47 -25.74
CA ALA A 372 -8.15 -14.53 -24.88
C ALA A 372 -9.42 -14.95 -25.66
N ARG A 373 -9.54 -14.55 -26.94
CA ARG A 373 -10.67 -14.94 -27.79
C ARG A 373 -10.61 -16.42 -28.15
N ASP A 374 -9.43 -16.95 -28.50
CA ASP A 374 -9.26 -18.35 -28.89
C ASP A 374 -9.68 -19.30 -27.76
N GLU A 375 -9.47 -18.91 -26.50
CA GLU A 375 -9.97 -19.62 -25.32
C GLU A 375 -11.50 -19.72 -25.25
N LEU A 376 -12.25 -18.79 -25.86
CA LEU A 376 -13.71 -18.86 -25.88
C LEU A 376 -14.25 -19.99 -26.76
N LYS A 377 -13.43 -20.51 -27.69
CA LYS A 377 -13.80 -21.50 -28.72
C LYS A 377 -15.10 -21.15 -29.47
N SER A 378 -15.38 -19.85 -29.63
CA SER A 378 -16.61 -19.35 -30.24
C SER A 378 -16.46 -19.24 -31.76
N LYS A 379 -17.41 -19.81 -32.50
CA LYS A 379 -17.44 -19.73 -33.98
C LYS A 379 -18.02 -18.41 -34.51
N THR A 380 -18.67 -17.61 -33.67
CA THR A 380 -19.25 -16.31 -34.07
C THR A 380 -18.31 -15.14 -33.73
N PRO A 381 -17.98 -14.28 -34.71
CA PRO A 381 -17.38 -12.98 -34.49
C PRO A 381 -18.46 -12.02 -33.99
N GLU A 382 -18.69 -12.02 -32.69
CA GLU A 382 -19.39 -10.90 -32.07
C GLU A 382 -18.36 -9.82 -31.76
N GLU A 383 -18.68 -8.56 -32.05
CA GLU A 383 -17.92 -7.40 -31.58
C GLU A 383 -18.00 -7.34 -30.06
N LYS A 384 -17.04 -7.97 -29.38
CA LYS A 384 -16.89 -7.91 -27.93
C LYS A 384 -15.69 -7.07 -27.58
N SER A 385 -15.89 -6.11 -26.69
CA SER A 385 -14.79 -5.46 -25.98
C SER A 385 -14.00 -6.50 -25.16
N PHE A 386 -12.74 -6.22 -24.84
CA PHE A 386 -11.89 -7.19 -24.15
C PHE A 386 -12.46 -7.61 -22.77
N ASN A 387 -13.01 -6.68 -22.01
CA ASN A 387 -13.71 -6.97 -20.76
C ASN A 387 -14.92 -7.90 -20.97
N GLU A 388 -15.67 -7.79 -22.08
CA GLU A 388 -16.78 -8.71 -22.40
C GLU A 388 -16.29 -10.11 -22.81
N VAL A 389 -15.11 -10.19 -23.45
CA VAL A 389 -14.42 -11.46 -23.71
C VAL A 389 -14.07 -12.13 -22.38
N LEU A 390 -13.43 -11.39 -21.46
CA LEU A 390 -13.05 -11.91 -20.14
C LEU A 390 -14.27 -12.31 -19.28
N ASP A 391 -15.32 -11.49 -19.25
CA ASP A 391 -16.57 -11.84 -18.56
C ASP A 391 -17.20 -13.13 -19.12
N THR A 392 -17.10 -13.33 -20.44
CA THR A 392 -17.59 -14.56 -21.07
C THR A 392 -16.72 -15.76 -20.71
N LEU A 393 -15.40 -15.61 -20.67
CA LEU A 393 -14.48 -16.65 -20.18
C LEU A 393 -14.83 -17.04 -18.74
N ASN A 394 -15.00 -16.04 -17.86
CA ASN A 394 -15.31 -16.25 -16.45
C ASN A 394 -16.65 -17.00 -16.26
N ARG A 395 -17.71 -16.58 -16.98
CA ARG A 395 -19.01 -17.28 -16.95
C ARG A 395 -18.91 -18.73 -17.43
N LYS A 396 -18.06 -18.99 -18.43
CA LYS A 396 -17.79 -20.34 -18.94
C LYS A 396 -16.81 -21.13 -18.06
N LYS A 397 -16.28 -20.54 -16.99
CA LYS A 397 -15.24 -21.11 -16.12
C LYS A 397 -14.03 -21.58 -16.92
N ALA A 398 -13.63 -20.80 -17.93
CA ALA A 398 -12.44 -21.10 -18.71
C ALA A 398 -11.19 -21.03 -17.80
N ASN A 399 -10.21 -21.87 -18.09
CA ASN A 399 -8.91 -21.84 -17.40
C ASN A 399 -8.09 -20.67 -17.94
N TYR A 400 -8.33 -19.49 -17.37
CA TYR A 400 -7.70 -18.25 -17.77
C TYR A 400 -7.12 -17.56 -16.54
N ASP A 401 -6.00 -16.86 -16.72
CA ASP A 401 -5.42 -16.06 -15.65
C ASP A 401 -6.18 -14.74 -15.52
N TYR A 402 -7.21 -14.74 -14.65
CA TYR A 402 -8.09 -13.59 -14.49
C TYR A 402 -7.39 -12.40 -13.85
N ILE A 403 -6.42 -12.61 -12.95
CA ILE A 403 -5.62 -11.51 -12.41
C ILE A 403 -4.78 -10.86 -13.53
N LYS A 404 -4.11 -11.65 -14.38
CA LYS A 404 -3.44 -11.12 -15.59
C LYS A 404 -4.44 -10.40 -16.50
N GLY A 405 -5.64 -10.95 -16.67
CA GLY A 405 -6.73 -10.34 -17.42
C GLY A 405 -7.10 -8.94 -16.91
N LEU A 406 -7.19 -8.74 -15.59
CA LEU A 406 -7.46 -7.43 -15.00
C LEU A 406 -6.35 -6.42 -15.32
N HIS A 407 -5.08 -6.82 -15.29
CA HIS A 407 -3.98 -5.96 -15.73
C HIS A 407 -4.09 -5.61 -17.23
N GLN A 408 -4.49 -6.57 -18.06
CA GLN A 408 -4.67 -6.38 -19.50
C GLN A 408 -5.86 -5.48 -19.87
N ILE A 409 -6.91 -5.42 -19.05
CA ILE A 409 -8.03 -4.47 -19.25
C ILE A 409 -7.51 -3.04 -19.32
N TYR A 410 -6.52 -2.66 -18.51
CA TYR A 410 -5.90 -1.34 -18.58
C TYR A 410 -5.40 -1.02 -19.99
N TRP A 411 -4.66 -1.95 -20.60
CA TRP A 411 -4.04 -1.74 -21.92
C TRP A 411 -5.03 -1.80 -23.08
N LEU A 412 -6.06 -2.65 -22.96
CA LEU A 412 -7.00 -2.98 -24.03
C LEU A 412 -8.31 -2.17 -24.01
N THR A 413 -8.60 -1.45 -22.92
CA THR A 413 -9.73 -0.51 -22.87
C THR A 413 -9.37 0.86 -23.46
N LEU A 414 -8.07 1.19 -23.51
CA LEU A 414 -7.58 2.44 -24.11
C LEU A 414 -7.78 2.50 -25.65
N PRO A 415 -7.42 1.46 -26.43
CA PRO A 415 -7.74 1.37 -27.85
C PRO A 415 -9.17 0.83 -28.04
N LYS A 416 -9.90 1.33 -29.04
CA LYS A 416 -11.12 0.67 -29.48
C LYS A 416 -10.74 -0.49 -30.39
N ALA A 417 -11.14 -1.72 -30.05
CA ALA A 417 -11.12 -2.84 -30.96
C ALA A 417 -12.35 -2.76 -31.87
N THR A 418 -12.14 -2.77 -33.18
CA THR A 418 -13.21 -2.86 -34.18
C THR A 418 -12.93 -4.04 -35.10
N VAL A 419 -13.94 -4.86 -35.38
CA VAL A 419 -13.83 -5.91 -36.40
C VAL A 419 -13.86 -5.21 -37.76
N THR A 420 -12.81 -5.39 -38.57
CA THR A 420 -12.72 -4.72 -39.89
C THR A 420 -13.08 -5.61 -41.06
N SER A 421 -13.06 -6.93 -40.87
CA SER A 421 -13.57 -7.87 -41.86
C SER A 421 -13.82 -9.23 -41.20
N ASP A 422 -14.98 -9.79 -41.51
CA ASP A 422 -15.28 -11.20 -41.31
C ASP A 422 -15.29 -11.84 -42.70
N VAL A 423 -14.19 -12.51 -43.08
CA VAL A 423 -14.18 -13.22 -44.36
C VAL A 423 -14.98 -14.50 -44.17
N PRO A 424 -16.11 -14.68 -44.87
CA PRO A 424 -16.94 -15.86 -44.71
C PRO A 424 -16.16 -17.12 -45.02
N VAL A 425 -16.55 -18.17 -44.32
CA VAL A 425 -15.81 -19.41 -44.21
C VAL A 425 -15.40 -19.97 -45.57
N LYS A 426 -14.09 -20.17 -45.78
CA LYS A 426 -13.64 -21.02 -46.89
C LYS A 426 -13.70 -22.46 -46.43
N GLN A 427 -14.60 -23.23 -47.05
CA GLN A 427 -14.61 -24.67 -46.94
C GLN A 427 -13.46 -25.23 -47.81
N GLN A 428 -12.47 -25.85 -47.18
CA GLN A 428 -11.42 -26.58 -47.86
C GLN A 428 -11.53 -28.05 -47.43
N GLY A 429 -12.35 -28.83 -48.16
CA GLY A 429 -12.72 -30.19 -47.74
C GLY A 429 -13.72 -30.19 -46.57
N ASP A 430 -13.43 -30.95 -45.50
CA ASP A 430 -14.24 -31.00 -44.28
C ASP A 430 -13.90 -29.89 -43.26
N GLU A 431 -12.86 -29.08 -43.53
CA GLU A 431 -12.42 -28.01 -42.65
C GLU A 431 -13.02 -26.66 -43.01
N TRP A 432 -13.54 -25.98 -41.99
CA TRP A 432 -14.17 -24.67 -42.05
C TRP A 432 -13.20 -23.63 -41.46
N THR A 433 -12.63 -22.76 -42.30
CA THR A 433 -11.72 -21.68 -41.86
C THR A 433 -12.39 -20.30 -41.92
N CYS A 434 -12.55 -19.64 -40.76
CA CYS A 434 -13.02 -18.26 -40.65
C CYS A 434 -11.81 -17.36 -40.35
N THR A 435 -11.68 -16.24 -41.07
CA THR A 435 -10.65 -15.23 -40.78
C THR A 435 -11.35 -13.95 -40.31
N THR A 436 -11.26 -13.69 -39.00
CA THR A 436 -11.69 -12.40 -38.43
C THR A 436 -10.48 -11.47 -38.32
N THR A 437 -10.56 -10.28 -38.91
CA THR A 437 -9.52 -9.25 -38.76
C THR A 437 -9.98 -8.20 -37.74
N TYR A 438 -9.14 -7.99 -36.73
CA TYR A 438 -9.34 -6.95 -35.72
C TYR A 438 -8.45 -5.75 -36.02
N ARG A 439 -9.02 -4.55 -35.99
CA ARG A 439 -8.26 -3.31 -35.91
C ARG A 439 -8.34 -2.78 -34.49
N LEU A 440 -7.18 -2.64 -33.86
CA LEU A 440 -7.02 -1.90 -32.61
C LEU A 440 -6.55 -0.49 -32.98
N ASP A 441 -7.32 0.53 -32.59
CA ASP A 441 -6.91 1.92 -32.80
C ASP A 441 -5.86 2.34 -31.76
N GLU A 442 -4.60 1.95 -32.03
CA GLU A 442 -3.43 2.30 -31.22
C GLU A 442 -3.04 3.79 -31.32
N LEU A 443 -3.60 4.54 -32.28
CA LEU A 443 -3.08 5.86 -32.67
C LEU A 443 -3.37 6.97 -31.65
N HIS A 444 -4.29 6.77 -30.70
CA HIS A 444 -4.80 7.87 -29.86
C HIS A 444 -4.56 7.78 -28.34
N SER A 445 -4.06 6.67 -27.76
CA SER A 445 -4.58 6.33 -26.42
C SER A 445 -3.59 5.93 -25.33
N TYR A 446 -2.28 6.00 -25.54
CA TYR A 446 -1.30 5.64 -24.50
C TYR A 446 -0.64 6.85 -23.87
N GLY A 447 -1.40 7.92 -23.62
CA GLY A 447 -0.88 9.10 -22.93
C GLY A 447 0.41 9.65 -23.52
N LYS A 448 0.74 9.43 -24.81
CA LYS A 448 2.07 9.72 -25.36
C LYS A 448 2.50 11.16 -25.07
N LYS A 449 1.58 12.11 -25.25
CA LYS A 449 1.77 13.52 -24.90
C LYS A 449 1.93 13.72 -23.38
N GLN A 450 1.22 12.95 -22.55
CA GLN A 450 1.29 13.02 -21.09
C GLN A 450 2.61 12.44 -20.55
N PHE A 451 3.07 11.31 -21.10
CA PHE A 451 4.33 10.66 -20.76
C PHE A 451 5.56 11.44 -21.25
N GLU A 452 5.45 12.12 -22.38
CA GLU A 452 6.50 13.03 -22.87
C GLU A 452 6.56 14.33 -22.05
N LYS A 453 5.42 14.83 -21.57
CA LYS A 453 5.35 16.09 -20.79
C LYS A 453 5.69 15.92 -19.31
N ASN A 454 5.30 14.81 -18.69
CA ASN A 454 5.45 14.60 -17.25
C ASN A 454 5.94 13.17 -16.95
N PRO A 455 7.26 12.96 -16.80
CA PRO A 455 7.82 11.65 -16.46
C PRO A 455 7.46 11.18 -15.04
N ASP A 456 6.99 12.08 -14.17
CA ASP A 456 6.55 11.78 -12.79
C ASP A 456 5.03 11.57 -12.69
N SER A 457 4.35 11.52 -13.84
CA SER A 457 2.91 11.26 -13.88
C SER A 457 2.57 9.86 -13.36
N PHE A 458 1.48 9.78 -12.62
CA PHE A 458 0.92 8.55 -12.09
C PHE A 458 0.74 7.50 -13.19
N LEU A 459 0.16 7.86 -14.33
CA LEU A 459 -0.10 6.91 -15.41
C LEU A 459 1.19 6.31 -15.98
N PHE A 460 2.29 7.08 -16.03
CA PHE A 460 3.58 6.57 -16.48
C PHE A 460 4.17 5.59 -15.48
N HIS A 461 4.13 5.93 -14.18
CA HIS A 461 4.56 5.03 -13.11
C HIS A 461 3.70 3.76 -13.07
N PHE A 462 2.38 3.91 -13.05
CA PHE A 462 1.43 2.81 -13.06
C PHE A 462 1.72 1.85 -14.22
N SER A 463 1.79 2.39 -15.44
CA SER A 463 2.13 1.65 -16.66
C SER A 463 3.41 0.81 -16.53
N ARG A 464 4.49 1.41 -16.00
CA ARG A 464 5.78 0.71 -15.81
C ARG A 464 5.68 -0.44 -14.82
N HIS A 465 4.93 -0.26 -13.74
CA HIS A 465 4.78 -1.27 -12.70
C HIS A 465 3.87 -2.42 -13.15
N ILE A 466 2.83 -2.14 -13.96
CA ILE A 466 1.86 -3.18 -14.37
C ILE A 466 2.22 -3.92 -15.66
N TYR A 467 3.10 -3.36 -16.50
CA TYR A 467 3.47 -3.97 -17.78
C TYR A 467 3.95 -5.43 -17.67
N PRO A 468 4.88 -5.81 -16.76
CA PRO A 468 5.33 -7.19 -16.62
C PRO A 468 4.25 -8.16 -16.13
N TYR A 469 3.24 -7.65 -15.44
CA TYR A 469 2.09 -8.45 -14.99
C TYR A 469 1.02 -8.57 -16.07
N SER A 470 1.12 -7.76 -17.12
CA SER A 470 0.19 -7.76 -18.25
C SER A 470 0.65 -8.68 -19.39
N PHE A 471 1.96 -8.84 -19.61
CA PHE A 471 2.52 -9.50 -20.79
C PHE A 471 3.53 -10.59 -20.46
#